data_AF-D5GFX3-F1
#
_entry.id   AF-D5GFX3-F1
#
_cell.length_a   1.000
_cell.length_b   1.000
_cell.length_c   1.000
_cell.angle_alpha   90.00
_cell.angle_beta   90.00
_cell.angle_gamma   90.00
#
_symmetry.space_group_name_H-M   'P 1'
#
loop_
_entity.id
_entity.type
_entity.pdbx_description
1 polymer ?
#
loop_
_entity_poly.entity_id
_entity_poly.type
_entity_poly.pdbx_seq_one_letter_code
_entity_poly.pdbx_strand_id
1 'polypeptide(L)' 'MSTRPQNVGIKAIEIYFPTQCVDQAELEKFDGVSTGKYTIGLGQTKMSFCDDREDIYSLSLTVSAPKLCSISQSP' A
#
# COMPACT_ATOMS: atom_id res chain seq x y z
N MET A 1 34.26 1.70 25.05
CA MET A 1 33.35 0.66 24.52
C MET A 1 32.09 1.36 24.05
N SER A 2 31.68 1.16 22.79
CA SER A 2 30.44 1.76 22.27
C SER A 2 29.25 1.10 22.97
N THR A 3 28.45 1.89 23.69
CA THR A 3 27.19 1.44 24.32
C THR A 3 26.18 1.13 23.23
N ARG A 4 25.56 -0.05 23.29
CA ARG A 4 24.51 -0.42 22.32
C ARG A 4 23.37 0.60 22.35
N PRO A 5 22.86 1.03 21.19
CA PRO A 5 21.77 1.99 21.13
C PRO A 5 20.50 1.42 21.79
N GLN A 6 19.84 2.23 22.60
CA GLN A 6 18.60 1.91 23.31
C GLN A 6 17.39 2.42 22.51
N ASN A 7 16.21 1.82 22.71
CA ASN A 7 14.94 2.24 22.07
C ASN A 7 14.92 2.15 20.53
N VAL A 8 15.63 1.15 19.98
CA VAL A 8 15.60 0.83 18.54
C VAL A 8 14.27 0.17 18.19
N GLY A 9 13.60 0.71 17.18
CA GLY A 9 12.32 0.22 16.68
C GLY A 9 11.77 1.14 15.59
N ILE A 10 10.68 0.72 14.94
CA ILE A 10 10.01 1.51 13.91
C ILE A 10 9.39 2.75 14.58
N LYS A 11 9.86 3.94 14.21
CA LYS A 11 9.36 5.22 14.76
C LYS A 11 8.17 5.76 13.99
N ALA A 12 8.05 5.40 12.71
CA ALA A 12 6.94 5.81 11.88
C ALA A 12 6.77 4.88 10.68
N ILE A 13 5.54 4.79 10.19
CA ILE A 13 5.15 4.03 9.01
C ILE A 13 4.31 4.97 8.14
N GLU A 14 4.59 4.97 6.85
CA GLU A 14 3.81 5.67 5.84
C GLU A 14 3.46 4.66 4.76
N ILE A 15 2.24 4.76 4.23
CA ILE A 15 1.69 3.79 3.30
C ILE A 15 1.08 4.56 2.15
N TYR A 16 1.44 4.17 0.93
CA TYR A 16 0.87 4.68 -0.30
C TYR A 16 0.21 3.53 -1.06
N PHE A 17 -0.98 3.78 -1.59
CA PHE A 17 -1.69 2.89 -2.49
C PHE A 17 -2.03 3.65 -3.78
N PRO A 18 -1.98 2.98 -4.95
CA PRO A 18 -2.45 3.56 -6.20
C PRO A 18 -3.88 4.09 -6.09
N THR A 19 -4.19 5.12 -6.88
CA THR A 19 -5.49 5.82 -6.81
C THR A 19 -6.64 5.02 -7.41
N GLN A 20 -6.35 4.08 -8.31
CA GLN A 20 -7.35 3.28 -8.99
C GLN A 20 -7.51 1.91 -8.33
N CYS A 21 -8.76 1.48 -8.19
CA CYS A 21 -9.09 0.16 -7.67
C CYS A 21 -10.30 -0.44 -8.38
N VAL A 22 -10.35 -1.77 -8.43
CA VAL A 22 -11.46 -2.55 -8.97
C VAL A 22 -12.24 -3.17 -7.81
N ASP A 23 -13.57 -3.17 -7.91
CA ASP A 23 -14.45 -3.86 -6.96
C ASP A 23 -14.44 -5.37 -7.23
N GLN A 24 -14.19 -6.17 -6.19
CA GLN A 24 -14.08 -7.62 -6.35
C GLN A 24 -15.41 -8.28 -6.75
N ALA A 25 -16.56 -7.72 -6.36
CA ALA A 25 -17.87 -8.22 -6.79
C ALA A 25 -18.14 -7.93 -8.27
N GLU A 26 -17.59 -6.84 -8.82
CA GLU A 26 -17.66 -6.56 -10.25
C GLU A 26 -16.70 -7.46 -11.04
N LEU A 27 -15.50 -7.71 -10.49
CA LEU A 27 -14.54 -8.64 -11.08
C LEU A 27 -15.08 -10.07 -11.11
N GLU A 28 -15.82 -10.51 -10.08
CA GLU A 28 -16.49 -11.81 -10.07
C GLU A 28 -17.47 -11.96 -11.25
N LYS A 29 -18.24 -10.90 -11.55
CA LYS A 29 -19.19 -10.88 -12.69
C LYS A 29 -18.46 -10.87 -14.03
N PHE A 30 -17.36 -10.12 -14.13
CA PHE A 30 -16.55 -10.03 -15.33
C PHE A 30 -15.89 -11.37 -15.67
N ASP A 31 -15.33 -12.06 -14.67
CA ASP A 31 -14.69 -13.37 -14.82
C ASP A 31 -15.69 -14.53 -14.97
N GLY A 32 -17.00 -14.26 -14.80
CA GLY A 32 -18.04 -15.28 -14.85
C GLY A 32 -17.94 -16.33 -13.73
N VAL A 33 -17.32 -15.96 -12.60
CA VAL A 33 -17.17 -16.85 -11.44
C VAL A 33 -18.38 -16.75 -10.52
N SER A 34 -18.54 -17.74 -9.64
CA SER A 34 -19.60 -17.72 -8.64
C SER A 34 -19.48 -16.51 -7.72
N THR A 35 -20.61 -15.86 -7.44
CA THR A 35 -20.69 -14.79 -6.43
C THR A 35 -20.12 -15.26 -5.10
N GLY A 36 -19.27 -14.45 -4.47
CA GLY A 36 -18.63 -14.81 -3.21
C GLY A 36 -17.27 -15.45 -3.35
N LYS A 37 -16.80 -15.81 -4.55
CA LYS A 37 -15.48 -16.46 -4.71
C LYS A 37 -14.33 -15.56 -4.23
N TYR A 38 -14.33 -14.29 -4.63
CA TYR A 38 -13.29 -13.32 -4.28
C TYR A 38 -13.66 -12.57 -3.00
N THR A 39 -14.93 -12.25 -2.82
CA THR A 39 -15.42 -11.50 -1.65
C THR A 39 -15.49 -12.32 -0.37
N ILE A 40 -15.98 -13.55 -0.42
CA ILE A 40 -16.11 -14.44 0.74
C ILE A 40 -14.96 -15.45 0.78
N GLY A 41 -14.67 -16.10 -0.35
CA GLY A 41 -13.64 -17.14 -0.45
C GLY A 41 -12.23 -16.59 -0.23
N LEU A 42 -11.88 -15.46 -0.85
CA LEU A 42 -10.59 -14.79 -0.64
C LEU A 42 -10.65 -13.65 0.38
N GLY A 43 -11.84 -13.24 0.83
CA GLY A 43 -12.00 -12.14 1.78
C GLY A 43 -11.60 -10.77 1.24
N GLN A 44 -11.57 -10.58 -0.09
CA GLN A 44 -11.14 -9.34 -0.72
C GLN A 44 -12.34 -8.48 -1.14
N THR A 45 -12.30 -7.19 -0.82
CA THR A 45 -13.37 -6.26 -1.20
C THR A 45 -13.00 -5.43 -2.42
N LYS A 46 -11.76 -4.92 -2.47
CA LYS A 46 -11.24 -4.10 -3.57
C LYS A 46 -9.79 -4.44 -3.84
N MET A 47 -9.37 -4.27 -5.08
CA MET A 47 -7.99 -4.50 -5.52
C MET A 47 -7.46 -3.24 -6.20
N SER A 48 -6.43 -2.63 -5.63
CA SER A 48 -5.70 -1.53 -6.27
C SER A 48 -4.79 -2.07 -7.37
N PHE A 49 -4.66 -1.32 -8.47
CA PHE A 49 -3.74 -1.64 -9.55
C PHE A 49 -3.00 -0.37 -9.99
N CYS A 50 -1.83 -0.56 -10.59
CA CYS A 50 -1.03 0.54 -11.14
C CYS A 50 -1.46 0.81 -12.58
N ASP A 51 -1.51 2.09 -12.95
CA ASP A 51 -1.62 2.50 -14.35
C ASP A 51 -0.22 2.58 -15.00
N ASP A 52 -0.15 2.88 -16.29
CA ASP A 52 1.09 3.07 -17.05
C ASP A 52 2.04 4.15 -16.48
N ARG A 53 1.52 5.04 -15.62
CA ARG A 53 2.24 6.11 -14.94
C ARG A 53 2.80 5.75 -13.57
N GLU A 54 2.43 4.59 -13.03
CA GLU A 54 2.88 4.15 -11.71
C GLU A 54 3.72 2.87 -11.85
N ASP A 55 4.98 2.98 -11.47
CA ASP A 55 5.91 1.86 -11.35
C ASP A 55 6.49 1.77 -9.93
N ILE A 56 7.28 0.72 -9.68
CA ILE A 56 7.88 0.48 -8.37
C ILE A 56 8.73 1.66 -7.85
N TYR A 57 9.37 2.41 -8.74
CA TYR A 57 10.17 3.58 -8.35
C TYR A 57 9.28 4.74 -7.92
N SER A 58 8.24 5.03 -8.69
CA SER A 58 7.26 6.06 -8.37
C SER A 58 6.55 5.78 -7.04
N LEU A 59 6.15 4.53 -6.76
CA LEU A 59 5.55 4.12 -5.48
C LEU A 59 6.52 4.37 -4.31
N SER A 60 7.77 3.93 -4.48
CA SER A 60 8.80 4.04 -3.44
C SER A 60 9.18 5.49 -3.16
N LEU A 61 9.29 6.33 -4.19
CA LEU A 61 9.56 7.76 -4.05
C LEU A 61 8.37 8.50 -3.45
N THR A 62 7.14 8.14 -3.83
CA THR A 62 5.93 8.75 -3.28
C THR A 62 5.74 8.45 -1.81
N VAL A 63 6.10 7.25 -1.33
CA VAL A 63 6.01 6.93 0.10
C VAL A 63 7.16 7.53 0.92
N SER A 64 8.35 7.67 0.34
CA SER A 64 9.55 8.11 1.07
C SER A 64 9.73 9.63 1.07
N ALA A 65 9.36 10.34 0.00
CA ALA A 65 9.59 11.78 -0.11
C ALA A 65 8.78 12.62 0.90
N PRO A 66 7.46 12.42 1.09
CA PRO A 66 6.70 13.09 2.14
C PRO A 66 7.20 12.68 3.52
N LYS A 67 7.62 11.42 3.68
CA LYS A 67 8.11 10.93 4.97
C LYS A 67 9.39 11.62 5.41
N LEU A 68 10.36 11.72 4.52
CA LEU A 68 11.62 12.42 4.77
C LEU A 68 11.38 13.90 5.09
N CYS A 69 10.45 14.54 4.38
CA CYS A 69 10.08 15.93 4.65
C CYS A 69 9.44 16.09 6.04
N SER A 70 8.49 15.21 6.40
CA SER A 70 7.80 15.27 7.71
C SER A 70 8.72 14.94 8.90
N ILE A 71 9.66 14.01 8.75
CA ILE A 71 10.66 13.72 9.80
C ILE A 71 11.65 14.88 9.95
N SER A 72 12.09 15.50 8.85
CA SER A 72 13.03 16.64 8.88
C SER A 72 12.47 17.86 9.63
N GLN A 73 11.14 18.01 9.63
CA GLN A 73 10.43 19.10 10.34
C GLN A 73 10.04 18.74 11.79
N SER A 74 10.33 17.52 12.24
CA SER A 74 10.11 17.12 13.64
C SER A 74 11.26 17.67 14.51
N PRO A 75 10.98 18.40 15.61
CA PRO A 75 12.01 19.00 16.48
C PRO A 75 12.86 17.96 17.21
#